data_AF-A0AAD9TV30-F1
#
_entry.id   AF-A0AAD9TV30-F1
#
_cell.length_a   1.000
_cell.length_b   1.000
_cell.length_c   1.000
_cell.angle_alpha   90.00
_cell.angle_beta   90.00
_cell.angle_gamma   90.00
#
_symmetry.space_group_name_H-M   'P 1'
#
loop_
_entity.id
_entity.type
_entity.pdbx_description
1 polymer ?
#
loop_
_entity_poly.entity_id
_entity_poly.type
_entity_poly.pdbx_seq_one_letter_code
_entity_poly.pdbx_strand_id
1 'polypeptide(L)'
;MIQDLDESSSSLETSDYSELDLPSEAYQATSDNNLGPQIQVQILAEKYSKPIPPIAYFDTGAHSKMMNPRVLPLEAWKEKSNEFLATDGQIFITNLVSKKKIGIQFFPS
;
A
#
# COMPACT_ATOMS: atom_id res chain seq x y z
N MET A 1 -8.54 22.17 52.39
CA MET A 1 -8.74 20.71 52.50
C MET A 1 -9.58 20.34 51.27
N ILE A 2 -8.91 20.04 50.16
CA ILE A 2 -8.75 18.67 49.57
C ILE A 2 -10.09 18.22 48.96
N GLN A 3 -10.24 17.82 47.70
CA GLN A 3 -9.38 17.61 46.52
C GLN A 3 -10.31 17.46 45.29
N ASP A 4 -9.73 17.64 44.10
CA ASP A 4 -10.25 17.25 42.78
C ASP A 4 -10.42 15.72 42.61
N LEU A 5 -11.00 15.33 41.45
CA LEU A 5 -10.92 14.04 40.73
C LEU A 5 -12.01 13.00 41.00
N ASP A 6 -12.92 12.84 40.03
CA ASP A 6 -13.29 11.51 39.56
C ASP A 6 -12.59 11.31 38.21
N GLU A 7 -11.52 10.53 38.24
CA GLU A 7 -11.07 9.75 37.09
C GLU A 7 -11.97 8.52 36.97
N SER A 8 -12.64 8.38 35.84
CA SER A 8 -13.03 7.06 35.33
C SER A 8 -12.72 6.99 33.85
N SER A 9 -11.46 6.63 33.61
CA SER A 9 -10.97 6.04 32.37
C SER A 9 -11.81 4.81 32.00
N SER A 10 -12.25 4.72 30.74
CA SER A 10 -12.61 3.42 30.17
C SER A 10 -12.46 3.45 28.64
N SER A 11 -11.26 3.05 28.24
CA SER A 11 -10.96 2.15 27.12
C SER A 11 -11.31 2.62 25.71
N LEU A 12 -10.25 3.06 25.02
CA LEU A 12 -10.10 2.99 23.56
C LEU A 12 -10.48 1.59 23.08
N GLU A 13 -11.50 1.49 22.24
CA GLU A 13 -11.75 0.26 21.49
C GLU A 13 -10.57 0.03 20.54
N THR A 14 -9.76 -0.97 20.90
CA THR A 14 -8.78 -1.56 19.99
C THR A 14 -9.58 -2.35 18.97
N SER A 15 -9.82 -1.77 17.79
CA SER A 15 -10.30 -2.56 16.66
C SER A 15 -9.19 -3.55 16.31
N ASP A 16 -9.51 -4.81 16.55
CA ASP A 16 -8.71 -5.98 16.24
C ASP A 16 -8.66 -6.11 14.71
N TYR A 17 -7.56 -5.67 14.10
CA TYR A 17 -7.30 -5.78 12.65
C TYR A 17 -6.80 -7.18 12.27
N SER A 18 -7.12 -8.21 13.04
CA SER A 18 -6.90 -9.58 12.62
C SER A 18 -8.03 -9.99 11.66
N GLU A 19 -7.64 -10.23 10.41
CA GLU A 19 -8.44 -10.87 9.36
C GLU A 19 -9.40 -9.97 8.57
N LEU A 20 -8.82 -9.07 7.76
CA LEU A 20 -9.50 -8.64 6.53
C LEU A 20 -9.54 -9.84 5.59
N ASP A 21 -10.69 -10.49 5.54
CA ASP A 21 -11.03 -11.62 4.67
C ASP A 21 -11.01 -11.14 3.20
N LEU A 22 -9.80 -11.06 2.64
CA LEU A 22 -9.58 -10.76 1.23
C LEU A 22 -10.13 -11.93 0.40
N PRO A 23 -11.01 -11.69 -0.58
CA PRO A 23 -11.57 -12.77 -1.39
C PRO A 23 -10.44 -13.59 -2.01
N SER A 24 -10.52 -14.92 -1.85
CA SER A 24 -9.58 -15.92 -2.36
C SER A 24 -9.36 -15.81 -3.88
N GLU A 25 -10.27 -15.15 -4.59
CA GLU A 25 -10.17 -14.84 -6.01
C GLU A 25 -9.04 -13.84 -6.36
N ALA A 26 -8.55 -13.06 -5.40
CA ALA A 26 -7.47 -12.08 -5.63
C ALA A 26 -6.07 -12.71 -5.75
N TYR A 27 -5.92 -14.00 -5.45
CA TYR A 27 -4.64 -14.74 -5.53
C TYR A 27 -4.52 -15.66 -6.74
N GLN A 28 -5.53 -15.73 -7.60
CA GLN A 28 -5.41 -16.48 -8.84
C GLN A 28 -4.58 -15.64 -9.83
N ALA A 29 -3.26 -15.85 -9.80
CA ALA A 29 -2.47 -15.68 -11.00
C ALA A 29 -3.00 -16.71 -12.01
N THR A 30 -3.99 -16.30 -12.82
CA THR A 30 -4.39 -17.08 -13.99
C THR A 30 -3.12 -17.31 -14.80
N SER A 31 -2.91 -18.55 -15.22
CA SER A 31 -1.81 -18.95 -16.11
C SER A 31 -2.08 -18.45 -17.54
N ASP A 32 -2.44 -17.18 -17.65
CA ASP A 32 -2.43 -16.44 -18.90
C ASP A 32 -0.98 -16.02 -19.14
N ASN A 33 -0.37 -16.62 -20.15
CA ASN A 33 0.99 -16.31 -20.62
C ASN A 33 1.14 -14.90 -21.23
N ASN A 34 0.23 -13.98 -20.90
CA ASN A 34 0.27 -12.59 -21.30
C ASN A 34 0.45 -11.71 -20.05
N LEU A 35 1.58 -11.91 -19.38
CA LEU A 35 2.07 -10.95 -18.40
C LEU A 35 2.42 -9.69 -19.20
N GLY A 36 1.61 -8.64 -19.06
CA GLY A 36 1.88 -7.34 -19.68
C GLY A 36 3.31 -6.84 -19.39
N PRO A 37 3.73 -5.71 -19.96
CA PRO A 37 5.11 -5.24 -19.85
C PRO A 37 5.54 -5.16 -18.37
N GLN A 38 6.43 -6.06 -17.96
CA GLN A 38 6.87 -6.21 -16.58
C GLN A 38 8.39 -6.18 -16.47
N ILE A 39 8.91 -5.66 -15.35
CA ILE A 39 10.34 -5.64 -15.05
C ILE A 39 10.57 -5.81 -13.55
N GLN A 40 11.67 -6.47 -13.18
CA GLN A 40 12.14 -6.41 -11.81
C GLN A 40 12.76 -5.03 -11.55
N VAL A 41 12.30 -4.35 -10.49
CA VAL A 41 12.83 -3.04 -10.07
C VAL A 41 13.42 -3.13 -8.67
N GLN A 42 14.14 -2.09 -8.27
CA GLN A 42 14.54 -1.89 -6.87
C GLN A 42 13.73 -0.73 -6.27
N ILE A 43 13.04 -1.02 -5.17
CA ILE A 43 12.39 -0.01 -4.34
C ILE A 43 13.39 0.47 -3.29
N LEU A 44 13.64 1.78 -3.32
CA LEU A 44 14.52 2.49 -2.40
C LEU A 44 13.64 3.27 -1.42
N ALA A 45 13.22 2.61 -0.35
CA ALA A 45 12.33 3.20 0.65
C ALA A 45 13.03 4.34 1.41
N GLU A 46 14.28 4.14 1.80
CA GLU A 46 15.14 5.14 2.43
C GLU A 46 16.56 5.10 1.84
N LYS A 47 17.35 6.16 2.07
CA LYS A 47 18.69 6.34 1.46
C LYS A 47 19.67 5.20 1.76
N TYR A 48 19.57 4.59 2.94
CA TYR A 48 20.49 3.56 3.42
C TYR A 48 19.79 2.23 3.72
N SER A 49 18.50 2.11 3.39
CA SER A 49 17.77 0.85 3.54
C SER A 49 18.20 -0.14 2.46
N LYS A 50 18.19 -1.44 2.79
CA LYS A 50 18.35 -2.50 1.81
C LYS A 50 17.27 -2.36 0.72
N PRO A 51 17.63 -2.35 -0.59
CA PRO A 51 16.65 -2.31 -1.67
C PRO A 51 15.71 -3.53 -1.63
N ILE A 52 14.44 -3.29 -1.95
CA ILE A 52 13.41 -4.33 -2.02
C ILE A 52 13.16 -4.62 -3.51
N PRO A 53 13.23 -5.89 -3.97
CA PRO A 53 13.11 -6.20 -5.41
C PRO A 53 11.73 -6.75 -5.84
N PRO A 54 10.68 -5.92 -6.02
CA PRO A 54 9.40 -6.37 -6.56
C PRO A 54 9.42 -6.47 -8.09
N ILE A 55 8.37 -7.08 -8.64
CA ILE A 55 8.02 -7.00 -10.06
C ILE A 55 7.09 -5.80 -10.24
N ALA A 56 7.42 -4.91 -11.19
CA ALA A 56 6.59 -3.77 -11.57
C ALA A 56 5.96 -4.01 -12.95
N TYR A 57 4.71 -3.58 -13.12
CA TYR A 57 4.00 -3.55 -14.39
C TYR A 57 3.99 -2.14 -14.96
N PHE A 58 4.29 -1.99 -16.25
CA PHE A 58 4.22 -0.72 -16.96
C PHE A 58 2.84 -0.54 -17.58
N ASP A 59 2.00 0.21 -16.89
CA ASP A 59 0.72 0.64 -17.42
C ASP A 59 0.84 2.09 -17.93
N THR A 60 0.81 2.27 -19.25
CA THR A 60 0.83 3.61 -19.87
C THR A 60 -0.50 4.35 -19.74
N GLY A 61 -1.59 3.65 -19.41
CA GLY A 61 -2.90 4.23 -19.14
C GLY A 61 -3.08 4.68 -17.69
N ALA A 62 -2.19 4.28 -16.78
CA ALA A 62 -2.29 4.62 -15.37
C ALA A 62 -1.99 6.11 -15.10
N HIS A 63 -2.95 6.81 -14.48
CA HIS A 63 -2.75 8.19 -14.04
C HIS A 63 -1.79 8.31 -12.84
N SER A 64 -1.64 7.23 -12.06
CA SER A 64 -0.85 7.22 -10.83
C SER A 64 -0.10 5.92 -10.65
N LYS A 65 1.03 5.99 -9.96
CA LYS A 65 1.82 4.82 -9.59
C LYS A 65 1.18 4.16 -8.38
N MET A 66 0.95 2.86 -8.46
CA MET A 66 0.39 2.06 -7.37
C MET A 66 1.40 1.00 -6.96
N MET A 67 1.35 0.61 -5.69
CA MET A 67 2.22 -0.41 -5.12
C MET A 67 1.40 -1.23 -4.14
N ASN A 68 1.60 -2.55 -4.13
CA ASN A 68 1.01 -3.40 -3.11
C ASN A 68 1.55 -2.97 -1.73
N PRO A 69 0.70 -2.68 -0.73
CA PRO A 69 1.15 -2.19 0.57
C PRO A 69 2.09 -3.16 1.30
N ARG A 70 2.06 -4.47 0.96
CA ARG A 70 2.96 -5.48 1.50
C ARG A 70 4.42 -5.32 1.08
N VAL A 71 4.71 -4.51 0.06
CA VAL A 71 6.09 -4.26 -0.41
C VAL A 71 6.87 -3.41 0.58
N LEU A 72 6.20 -2.55 1.37
CA LEU A 72 6.83 -1.70 2.38
C LEU A 72 6.28 -2.02 3.78
N PRO A 73 7.06 -1.75 4.85
CA PRO A 73 6.54 -1.83 6.21
C PRO A 73 5.30 -0.94 6.42
N LEU A 74 4.41 -1.32 7.34
CA LEU A 74 3.16 -0.61 7.60
C LEU A 74 3.40 0.87 7.94
N GLU A 75 4.50 1.15 8.62
CA GLU A 75 4.91 2.48 9.08
C GLU A 75 5.24 3.42 7.92
N ALA A 76 5.56 2.89 6.74
CA ALA A 76 5.83 3.70 5.54
C ALA A 76 4.55 4.30 4.93
N TRP A 77 3.38 3.80 5.32
CA TRP A 77 2.07 4.22 4.81
C TRP A 77 1.37 5.17 5.79
N LYS A 78 0.54 6.06 5.24
CA LYS A 78 -0.46 6.83 5.98
C LYS A 78 -1.83 6.60 5.37
N GLU A 79 -2.84 6.62 6.22
CA GLU A 79 -4.23 6.54 5.79
C GLU A 79 -4.59 7.79 4.99
N LYS A 80 -5.08 7.57 3.78
CA LYS A 80 -5.66 8.60 2.93
C LYS A 80 -6.50 7.90 1.87
N SER A 81 -7.78 8.25 1.82
CA SER A 81 -8.65 7.82 0.74
C SER A 81 -8.36 8.63 -0.53
N ASN A 82 -8.12 7.94 -1.65
CA ASN A 82 -8.12 8.54 -2.99
C ASN A 82 -8.98 7.67 -3.92
N GLU A 83 -9.72 8.34 -4.80
CA GLU A 83 -10.56 7.71 -5.80
C GLU A 83 -9.88 7.76 -7.18
N PHE A 84 -10.04 6.69 -7.95
CA PHE A 84 -9.51 6.55 -9.29
C PHE A 84 -10.62 6.07 -10.21
N LEU A 85 -10.85 6.80 -11.30
CA LEU A 85 -11.78 6.38 -12.34
C LEU A 85 -11.05 5.45 -13.32
N ALA A 86 -11.55 4.23 -13.47
CA ALA A 86 -11.06 3.29 -14.48
C ALA A 86 -11.68 3.57 -15.86
N THR A 87 -11.12 2.90 -16.87
CA THR A 87 -11.54 3.05 -18.27
C THR A 87 -12.95 2.55 -18.56
N ASP A 88 -13.49 1.67 -17.72
CA ASP A 88 -14.87 1.19 -17.75
C ASP A 88 -15.85 2.06 -16.96
N GLY A 89 -15.37 3.16 -16.35
CA GLY A 89 -16.16 4.05 -15.53
C GLY A 89 -16.34 3.60 -14.08
N GLN A 90 -15.75 2.47 -13.67
CA GLN A 90 -15.76 2.06 -12.27
C GLN A 90 -14.83 2.94 -11.43
N ILE A 91 -15.24 3.23 -10.19
CA ILE A 91 -14.43 3.99 -9.23
C ILE A 91 -13.71 3.01 -8.30
N PHE A 92 -12.39 3.10 -8.27
CA PHE A 92 -11.52 2.37 -7.35
C PHE A 92 -11.06 3.28 -6.23
N ILE A 93 -11.02 2.76 -5.00
CA ILE A 93 -10.61 3.51 -3.81
C ILE A 93 -9.35 2.88 -3.22
N THR A 94 -8.33 3.71 -2.97
CA THR A 94 -7.17 3.31 -2.15
C THR A 94 -7.21 3.99 -0.81
N ASN A 95 -6.92 3.26 0.27
CA ASN A 95 -6.93 3.81 1.63
C ASN A 95 -5.53 4.21 2.14
N LEU A 96 -4.47 3.96 1.36
CA LEU A 96 -3.09 4.16 1.79
C LEU A 96 -2.32 4.99 0.75
N VAL A 97 -1.46 5.88 1.26
CA VAL A 97 -0.43 6.55 0.46
C VAL A 97 0.90 6.53 1.19
N SER A 98 2.01 6.60 0.47
CA SER A 98 3.32 6.65 1.12
C SER A 98 3.49 7.95 1.90
N LYS A 99 4.09 7.86 3.09
CA LYS A 99 4.42 9.04 3.92
C LYS A 99 5.53 9.88 3.30
N LYS A 100 6.53 9.21 2.71
CA LYS A 100 7.71 9.81 2.09
C LYS A 100 7.74 9.51 0.59
N LYS A 101 8.59 10.24 -0.15
CA LYS A 101 8.91 9.90 -1.54
C LYS A 101 9.67 8.58 -1.56
N ILE A 102 9.30 7.70 -2.48
CA ILE A 102 9.93 6.39 -2.66
C ILE A 102 10.74 6.42 -3.96
N GLY A 103 12.00 5.99 -3.89
CA GLY A 103 12.84 5.81 -5.07
C GLY A 103 12.50 4.50 -5.78
N ILE A 104 12.49 4.54 -7.11
CA ILE A 104 12.33 3.35 -7.95
C ILE A 104 13.50 3.34 -8.92
N GLN A 105 14.29 2.27 -8.90
CA GLN A 105 15.44 2.09 -9.76
C GLN A 105 15.20 0.93 -10.71
N PHE A 106 15.31 1.21 -12.01
CA PHE A 106 15.10 0.23 -13.09
C PHE A 106 16.41 -0.43 -13.53
N PHE A 107 17.52 0.32 -13.50
CA PHE A 107 18.83 -0.14 -13.96
C PHE A 107 19.89 0.10 -12.89
N PRO A 108 20.94 -0.74 -12.81
CA PRO A 108 22.10 -0.48 -11.96
C PRO A 108 22.73 0.89 -12.28
N SER A 109 23.24 1.54 -11.24
CA SER A 109 24.04 2.77 -11.34
C SER A 109 25.52 2.46 -11.53
#